data_AF-A0A970WHS2-F1
#
_entry.id   AF-A0A970WHS2-F1
#
_cell.length_a   1.000
_cell.length_b   1.000
_cell.length_c   1.000
_cell.angle_alpha   90.00
_cell.angle_beta   90.00
_cell.angle_gamma   90.00
#
_symmetry.space_group_name_H-M   'P 1'
#
loop_
_entity.id
_entity.type
_entity.pdbx_description
1 polymer ?
#
loop_
_entity_poly.entity_id
_entity_poly.type
_entity_poly.pdbx_seq_one_letter_code
_entity_poly.pdbx_strand_id
1 'polypeptide(L)' 'MLYLGIDQHKRQVTINLRAEDGTVILKRQVSTQWEKVRTFFADLAEKARPEGGFLA' A
#
# COMPACT_ATOMS: atom_id res chain seq x y z
N MET A 1 0.27 21.94 -2.81
CA MET A 1 0.29 20.60 -3.47
C MET A 1 0.94 19.56 -2.54
N LEU A 2 0.63 18.27 -2.69
CA LEU A 2 1.28 17.19 -1.96
C LEU A 2 2.18 16.36 -2.88
N TYR A 3 3.36 15.99 -2.38
CA TYR A 3 4.35 15.19 -3.12
C TYR A 3 4.60 13.86 -2.41
N LEU A 4 4.42 12.75 -3.13
CA LEU A 4 4.58 11.39 -2.61
C LEU A 4 5.82 10.72 -3.20
N GLY A 5 6.81 10.45 -2.37
CA GLY A 5 7.96 9.61 -2.70
C GLY A 5 7.74 8.18 -2.22
N ILE A 6 7.86 7.22 -3.13
CA ILE A 6 7.81 5.78 -2.84
C ILE A 6 9.14 5.17 -3.27
N ASP A 7 9.80 4.49 -2.34
CA ASP A 7 11.01 3.72 -2.61
C ASP A 7 10.85 2.31 -2.06
N GLN A 8 11.11 1.30 -2.87
CA GLN A 8 11.06 -0.09 -2.44
C GLN A 8 12.48 -0.65 -2.29
N HIS A 9 12.81 -1.07 -1.06
CA HIS A 9 14.01 -1.84 -0.79
C HIS A 9 13.66 -3.19 -0.18
N LYS A 10 13.87 -4.26 -0.97
CA LYS A 10 13.58 -5.66 -0.59
C LYS A 10 12.13 -5.82 -0.10
N ARG A 11 11.95 -6.14 1.20
CA ARG A 11 10.65 -6.39 1.85
C ARG A 11 10.07 -5.16 2.56
N GLN A 12 10.57 -3.98 2.23
CA GLN A 12 10.16 -2.72 2.82
C GLN A 12 9.90 -1.71 1.71
N VAL A 13 8.84 -0.94 1.86
CA VAL A 13 8.55 0.26 1.08
C VAL A 13 8.64 1.44 2.02
N THR A 14 9.44 2.43 1.64
CA THR A 14 9.50 3.72 2.32
C THR A 14 8.53 4.66 1.63
N ILE A 15 7.64 5.25 2.42
CA ILE A 15 6.70 6.28 1.99
C ILE A 15 7.13 7.61 2.62
N ASN A 16 7.29 8.64 1.79
CA ASN A 16 7.60 9.99 2.21
C ASN A 16 6.61 10.97 1.58
N LEU A 17 5.76 11.59 2.40
CA LEU A 17 4.81 12.62 1.99
C LEU A 17 5.35 13.99 2.36
N ARG A 18 5.38 14.90 1.40
CA ARG A 18 5.85 16.27 1.59
C ARG A 18 4.80 17.29 1.18
N ALA A 19 4.77 18.39 1.91
CA ALA A 19 4.13 19.62 1.47
C ALA A 19 4.94 20.27 0.33
N GLU A 20 4.35 21.30 -0.27
CA GLU A 20 4.92 22.01 -1.40
C GLU A 20 6.19 22.80 -1.07
N ASP A 21 6.32 23.26 0.16
CA ASP A 21 7.53 23.88 0.69
C ASP A 21 8.66 22.87 1.00
N GLY A 22 8.44 21.58 0.71
CA GLY A 22 9.37 20.49 0.98
C GLY A 22 9.30 19.92 2.40
N THR A 23 8.45 20.49 3.28
CA THR A 23 8.24 20.01 4.65
C THR A 23 7.74 18.57 4.63
N VAL A 24 8.41 17.69 5.40
CA VAL A 24 8.01 16.29 5.53
C VAL A 24 6.81 16.20 6.46
N ILE A 25 5.66 15.81 5.91
CA ILE A 25 4.41 15.59 6.66
C ILE A 25 4.41 14.18 7.25
N LEU A 26 4.84 13.19 6.47
CA LEU A 26 4.87 11.80 6.90
C LEU A 26 6.08 11.09 6.32
N LYS A 27 6.78 10.33 7.16
CA LYS A 27 7.80 9.38 6.72
C LYS A 27 7.61 8.06 7.44
N ARG A 28 7.34 6.99 6.71
CA ARG A 28 7.11 5.66 7.29
C ARG A 28 7.69 4.57 6.40
N GLN A 29 8.19 3.52 7.04
CA GLN A 29 8.45 2.25 6.37
C GLN A 29 7.28 1.30 6.58
N VAL A 30 6.83 0.70 5.50
CA VAL A 30 5.81 -0.34 5.50
C VAL A 30 6.42 -1.62 4.96
N SER A 31 6.20 -2.74 5.66
CA SER A 31 6.70 -4.01 5.16
C SER A 31 5.84 -4.50 4.01
N THR A 32 6.47 -4.90 2.91
CA THR A 32 5.83 -5.61 1.81
C THR A 32 5.74 -7.09 2.15
N GLN A 33 5.19 -7.44 3.31
CA GLN A 33 4.84 -8.82 3.63
C GLN A 33 3.74 -9.26 2.67
N TRP A 34 4.15 -9.76 1.51
CA TRP A 34 3.28 -10.23 0.45
C TRP A 34 2.29 -11.28 0.95
N GLU A 35 2.63 -12.04 1.98
CA GLU A 35 1.69 -12.95 2.63
C GLU A 35 0.44 -12.23 3.14
N LYS A 36 0.55 -11.09 3.81
CA LYS A 36 -0.64 -10.35 4.29
C LYS A 36 -1.48 -9.79 3.16
N VAL A 37 -0.84 -9.35 2.08
CA VAL A 37 -1.51 -8.88 0.86
C VAL A 37 -2.23 -10.03 0.17
N ARG A 38 -1.57 -11.18 0.03
CA ARG A 38 -2.15 -12.39 -0.55
C ARG A 38 -3.31 -12.93 0.28
N THR A 39 -3.17 -12.99 1.61
CA THR A 39 -4.26 -13.36 2.53
C THR A 39 -5.45 -12.42 2.37
N PHE A 40 -5.21 -11.10 2.33
CA PHE A 40 -6.28 -10.14 2.10
C PHE A 40 -7.03 -10.38 0.77
N PHE A 41 -6.30 -10.58 -0.33
CA PHE A 41 -6.94 -10.83 -1.64
C PHE A 41 -7.64 -12.19 -1.70
N ALA A 42 -7.12 -13.22 -1.03
CA ALA A 42 -7.79 -14.51 -0.91
C ALA A 42 -9.11 -14.37 -0.13
N ASP A 43 -9.09 -13.68 1.02
CA ASP A 43 -10.29 -13.43 1.82
C ASP A 43 -11.31 -12.57 1.06
N LEU A 44 -10.85 -11.57 0.30
CA LEU A 44 -11.68 -10.73 -0.54
C LEU A 44 -12.32 -11.53 -1.68
N ALA A 45 -11.57 -12.42 -2.32
CA ALA A 45 -12.08 -13.31 -3.36
C ALA A 45 -13.20 -14.22 -2.86
N GLU A 46 -13.04 -14.82 -1.68
CA GLU A 46 -14.08 -15.65 -1.06
C GLU A 46 -15.35 -14.84 -0.76
N LYS A 47 -15.20 -13.63 -0.21
CA LYS A 47 -16.33 -12.76 0.13
C LYS A 47 -17.04 -12.19 -1.09
N ALA A 48 -16.32 -11.92 -2.17
CA ALA A 48 -16.89 -11.36 -3.39
C ALA A 48 -17.49 -12.43 -4.32
N ARG A 49 -17.22 -13.73 -4.10
CA ARG A 49 -17.75 -14.82 -4.92
C ARG A 49 -19.29 -14.77 -5.08
N PRO A 50 -20.10 -14.52 -4.04
CA PRO A 50 -21.56 -14.39 -4.17
C PRO A 50 -21.99 -13.16 -4.99
N GLU A 51 -21.15 -12.13 -5.04
CA GLU A 51 -21.39 -10.84 -5.72
C GLU A 51 -20.91 -10.87 -7.19
N GLY A 52 -20.46 -12.02 -7.70
CA GLY A 52 -19.89 -12.15 -9.04
C GLY A 52 -18.38 -11.85 -9.13
N GLY A 53 -17.71 -11.73 -7.98
CA GLY A 53 -16.27 -11.45 -7.88
C GLY A 53 -15.95 -9.98 -7.65
N PHE A 54 -14.66 -9.64 -7.70
CA PHE A 54 -14.18 -8.26 -7.62
C PHE A 54 -13.20 -7.98 -8.75
N LEU A 55 -13.13 -6.72 -9.19
CA LEU A 55 -12.10 -6.22 -10.08
C LEU A 55 -11.08 -5.45 -9.22
N ALA A 56 -9.79 -5.79 -9.30
CA ALA A 56 -8.70 -5.09 -8.62
C ALA A 56 -7.62 -4.66 -9.59
#